data_AF-A0A7J9NBS5-F1
#
_entry.id   AF-A0A7J9NBS5-F1
#
_cell.length_a   1.000
_cell.length_b   1.000
_cell.length_c   1.000
_cell.angle_alpha   90.00
_cell.angle_beta   90.00
_cell.angle_gamma   90.00
#
_symmetry.space_group_name_H-M   'P 1'
#
loop_
_entity.id
_entity.type
_entity.pdbx_description
1 polymer ?
#
loop_
_entity_poly.entity_id
_entity_poly.type
_entity_poly.pdbx_seq_one_letter_code
_entity_poly.pdbx_strand_id
1 'polypeptide(L)'
;MTTLEYSEWWVKRINDNVPRPSQENSQSIEEYLRVVPSELEIIKQDFEIRNAELEKKIEQMDEENVNLRLDVDVQKLEADKLRKGKNRAEEKLDSLKTDYKKLRISMITIRLGKTSEQ
;
A
#
# COMPACT_ATOMS: atom_id res chain seq x y z
N MET A 1 -11.18 3.67 73.67
CA MET A 1 -10.57 5.01 73.78
C MET A 1 -10.50 5.58 72.37
N THR A 2 -11.62 6.16 71.93
CA THR A 2 -11.73 6.99 70.73
C THR A 2 -12.64 8.13 71.19
N THR A 3 -12.06 9.31 71.21
CA THR A 3 -12.34 10.45 72.08
C THR A 3 -13.69 11.09 71.81
N LEU A 4 -14.43 11.43 72.90
CA LEU A 4 -15.65 12.25 72.87
C LEU A 4 -15.47 13.55 72.05
N GLU A 5 -14.25 14.05 71.98
CA GLU A 5 -13.86 15.21 71.16
C GLU A 5 -14.13 15.02 69.66
N TYR A 6 -14.00 13.81 69.10
CA TYR A 6 -14.27 13.58 67.68
C TYR A 6 -15.76 13.72 67.34
N SER A 7 -16.63 13.21 68.20
CA SER A 7 -18.08 13.34 68.04
C SER A 7 -18.55 14.78 68.20
N GLU A 8 -17.99 15.53 69.15
CA GLU A 8 -18.32 16.93 69.35
C GLU A 8 -17.79 17.82 68.20
N TRP A 9 -16.60 17.50 67.68
CA TRP A 9 -16.06 18.13 66.47
C TRP A 9 -16.94 17.90 65.23
N TRP A 10 -17.50 16.70 65.09
CA TRP A 10 -18.38 16.35 63.96
C TRP A 10 -19.74 17.07 64.03
N VAL A 11 -20.35 17.12 65.22
CA VAL A 11 -21.63 17.83 65.44
C VAL A 11 -21.48 19.34 65.19
N LYS A 12 -20.32 19.93 65.53
CA LYS A 12 -20.04 21.35 65.30
C LYS A 12 -19.94 21.71 63.80
N ARG A 13 -19.48 20.77 62.94
CA ARG A 13 -19.39 20.99 61.48
C ARG A 13 -20.72 20.89 60.73
N ILE A 14 -21.74 20.22 61.29
CA ILE A 14 -23.06 20.11 60.65
C ILE A 14 -23.78 21.47 60.61
N ASN A 15 -23.56 22.33 61.62
CA ASN A 15 -24.27 23.61 61.73
C ASN A 15 -23.55 24.80 61.06
N ASP A 16 -22.27 24.68 60.73
CA ASP A 16 -21.48 25.78 60.19
C ASP A 16 -21.05 25.50 58.74
N ASN A 17 -21.85 26.00 57.79
CA ASN A 17 -21.42 26.45 56.45
C ASN A 17 -21.09 25.39 55.37
N VAL A 18 -21.85 24.31 55.22
CA VAL A 18 -22.01 23.77 53.86
C VAL A 18 -23.22 24.50 53.26
N PRO A 19 -23.05 25.42 52.30
CA PRO A 19 -24.18 25.87 51.53
C PRO A 19 -24.77 24.61 50.90
N ARG A 20 -25.98 24.25 51.32
CA ARG A 20 -26.83 23.38 50.50
C ARG A 20 -26.80 24.02 49.12
N PRO A 21 -26.33 23.33 48.05
CA PRO A 21 -26.36 23.91 46.72
C PRO A 21 -27.79 24.39 46.52
N SER A 22 -27.98 25.67 46.26
CA SER A 22 -29.31 26.21 46.02
C SER A 22 -29.92 25.32 44.93
N GLN A 23 -31.13 24.86 45.21
CA GLN A 23 -31.96 24.10 44.28
C GLN A 23 -32.44 24.98 43.13
N GLU A 24 -31.59 25.89 42.65
CA GLU A 24 -31.77 26.79 41.51
C GLU A 24 -30.93 26.34 40.31
N ASN A 25 -29.94 25.46 40.54
CA ASN A 25 -29.17 24.82 39.49
C ASN A 25 -29.62 23.37 39.36
N SER A 26 -30.90 23.14 39.06
CA SER A 26 -31.43 21.83 38.68
C SER A 26 -30.99 21.42 37.27
N GLN A 27 -29.78 21.81 36.84
CA GLN A 27 -29.14 21.12 35.74
C GLN A 27 -28.78 19.75 36.29
N SER A 28 -29.53 18.74 35.83
CA SER A 28 -29.22 17.36 36.16
C SER A 28 -27.74 17.09 35.85
N ILE A 29 -27.08 16.22 36.62
CA ILE A 29 -25.74 15.73 36.28
C ILE A 29 -25.69 15.29 34.81
N GLU A 30 -26.80 14.74 34.32
CA GLU A 30 -27.03 14.39 32.93
C GLU A 30 -26.97 15.59 31.97
N GLU A 31 -27.48 16.77 32.34
CA GLU A 31 -27.42 18.04 31.57
C GLU A 31 -26.01 18.66 31.54
N TYR A 32 -25.22 18.53 32.61
CA TYR A 32 -23.78 18.86 32.62
C TYR A 32 -22.94 17.89 31.76
N LEU A 33 -23.44 16.67 31.57
CA LEU A 33 -22.82 15.63 30.72
C LEU A 33 -23.37 15.65 29.27
N ARG A 34 -24.37 16.49 28.94
CA ARG A 34 -25.19 16.30 27.72
C ARG A 34 -24.75 17.02 26.44
N VAL A 35 -23.66 17.78 26.38
CA VAL A 35 -23.41 18.60 25.16
C VAL A 35 -21.99 18.55 24.61
N VAL A 36 -21.03 17.98 25.33
CA VAL A 36 -19.65 17.85 24.83
C VAL A 36 -19.24 16.38 24.91
N PRO A 37 -19.00 15.71 23.76
CA PRO A 37 -18.39 14.39 23.78
C PRO A 37 -17.12 14.44 24.62
N SER A 38 -16.92 13.45 25.49
CA SER A 38 -15.69 13.39 26.29
C SER A 38 -14.47 13.37 25.38
N GLU A 39 -13.34 13.93 25.81
CA GLU A 39 -12.10 13.94 25.01
C GLU A 39 -11.73 12.53 24.53
N LEU A 40 -12.00 11.51 25.33
CA LEU A 40 -11.79 10.10 24.97
C LEU A 40 -12.73 9.62 23.85
N GLU A 41 -13.97 10.07 23.84
CA GLU A 41 -14.94 9.71 22.80
C GLU A 41 -14.59 10.36 21.47
N ILE A 42 -14.10 11.60 21.48
CA ILE A 42 -13.57 12.29 20.29
C ILE A 42 -12.35 11.54 19.76
N ILE A 43 -11.38 11.23 20.63
CA ILE A 43 -10.17 10.49 20.25
C ILE A 43 -10.50 9.11 19.67
N LYS A 44 -11.50 8.43 20.23
CA LYS A 44 -11.95 7.13 19.74
C LYS A 44 -12.54 7.24 18.33
N GLN A 45 -13.41 8.21 18.08
CA GLN A 45 -13.99 8.43 16.75
C GLN A 45 -12.90 8.79 15.72
N ASP A 46 -11.98 9.68 16.08
CA ASP A 46 -10.85 10.03 15.21
C ASP A 46 -9.98 8.82 14.88
N PHE A 47 -9.76 7.93 15.86
CA PHE A 47 -9.01 6.70 15.65
C PHE A 47 -9.73 5.76 14.70
N GLU A 48 -11.04 5.56 14.86
CA GLU A 48 -11.86 4.74 13.97
C GLU A 48 -11.84 5.27 12.52
N ILE A 49 -11.96 6.59 12.33
CA ILE A 49 -11.88 7.23 11.02
C ILE A 49 -10.51 6.97 10.38
N ARG A 50 -9.42 7.24 11.10
CA ARG A 50 -8.07 7.01 10.57
C ARG A 50 -7.81 5.54 10.26
N ASN A 51 -8.34 4.63 11.06
CA ASN A 51 -8.17 3.21 10.82
C ASN A 51 -8.90 2.79 9.53
N ALA A 52 -10.12 3.26 9.31
CA ALA A 52 -10.87 3.02 8.07
C ALA A 52 -10.16 3.61 6.83
N GLU A 53 -9.58 4.81 6.95
CA GLU A 53 -8.77 5.41 5.89
C GLU A 53 -7.52 4.58 5.56
N LEU A 54 -6.84 4.06 6.58
CA LEU A 54 -5.67 3.20 6.42
C LEU A 54 -6.03 1.86 5.78
N GLU A 55 -7.12 1.23 6.20
CA GLU A 55 -7.62 -0.01 5.60
C GLU A 55 -7.92 0.18 4.10
N LYS A 56 -8.62 1.26 3.74
CA LYS A 56 -8.87 1.59 2.34
C LYS A 56 -7.58 1.82 1.54
N LYS A 57 -6.58 2.47 2.14
CA LYS A 57 -5.28 2.67 1.49
C LYS A 57 -4.51 1.37 1.31
N ILE A 58 -4.59 0.45 2.28
CA ILE A 58 -4.00 -0.88 2.17
C ILE A 58 -4.66 -1.66 1.02
N GLU A 59 -5.98 -1.66 0.94
CA GLU A 59 -6.73 -2.32 -0.15
C GLU A 59 -6.31 -1.78 -1.53
N GLN A 60 -6.24 -0.44 -1.68
CA GLN A 60 -5.76 0.18 -2.92
C GLN A 60 -4.33 -0.23 -3.28
N MET A 61 -3.42 -0.26 -2.31
CA MET A 61 -2.04 -0.69 -2.54
C MET A 61 -1.96 -2.17 -2.92
N ASP A 62 -2.79 -3.03 -2.32
CA ASP A 62 -2.81 -4.46 -2.65
C ASP A 62 -3.33 -4.69 -4.08
N GLU A 63 -4.36 -3.96 -4.50
CA GLU A 63 -4.84 -3.97 -5.89
C GLU A 63 -3.76 -3.50 -6.87
N GLU A 64 -3.10 -2.37 -6.59
CA GLU A 64 -1.99 -1.86 -7.40
C GLU A 64 -0.83 -2.86 -7.48
N ASN A 65 -0.49 -3.52 -6.38
CA ASN A 65 0.58 -4.52 -6.33
C ASN A 65 0.25 -5.76 -7.19
N VAL A 66 -0.99 -6.25 -7.15
CA VAL A 66 -1.44 -7.35 -8.01
C VAL A 66 -1.33 -6.96 -9.49
N ASN A 67 -1.78 -5.76 -9.85
CA ASN A 67 -1.70 -5.26 -11.23
C ASN A 67 -0.25 -5.15 -11.72
N LEU A 68 0.63 -4.54 -10.92
CA LEU A 68 2.05 -4.41 -11.25
C LEU A 68 2.73 -5.78 -11.43
N ARG A 69 2.36 -6.76 -10.61
CA ARG A 69 2.89 -8.12 -10.72
C ARG A 69 2.46 -8.79 -12.02
N LEU A 70 1.22 -8.59 -12.45
CA LEU A 70 0.73 -9.07 -13.76
C LEU A 70 1.50 -8.40 -14.90
N ASP A 71 1.69 -7.08 -14.85
CA ASP A 71 2.43 -6.34 -15.88
C ASP A 71 3.87 -6.84 -16.02
N VAL A 72 4.54 -7.10 -14.90
CA VAL A 72 5.88 -7.68 -14.88
C VAL A 72 5.91 -9.04 -15.59
N ASP A 73 4.92 -9.90 -15.34
CA ASP A 73 4.87 -11.23 -15.97
C ASP A 73 4.53 -11.15 -17.46
N VAL A 74 3.69 -10.20 -17.88
CA VAL A 74 3.44 -9.90 -19.30
C VAL A 74 4.71 -9.43 -19.99
N GLN A 75 5.44 -8.47 -19.41
CA GLN A 75 6.69 -7.96 -19.97
C GLN A 75 7.76 -9.05 -20.09
N LYS A 76 7.88 -9.94 -19.10
CA LYS A 76 8.78 -11.10 -19.17
C LYS A 76 8.41 -12.01 -20.35
N LEU A 77 7.13 -12.31 -20.54
CA LEU A 77 6.66 -13.17 -21.62
C LEU A 77 6.95 -12.55 -23.00
N GLU A 78 6.73 -11.25 -23.15
CA GLU A 78 7.01 -10.54 -24.39
C GLU A 78 8.52 -10.50 -24.70
N ALA A 79 9.36 -10.21 -23.70
CA ALA A 79 10.81 -10.25 -23.83
C ALA A 79 11.32 -11.64 -24.25
N ASP A 80 10.76 -12.71 -23.69
CA ASP A 80 11.09 -14.08 -24.06
C ASP A 80 10.71 -14.42 -25.49
N LYS A 81 9.54 -13.97 -25.95
CA LYS A 81 9.10 -14.15 -27.34
C LYS A 81 10.02 -13.41 -28.31
N LEU A 82 10.39 -12.17 -27.99
CA LEU A 82 11.32 -11.37 -28.79
C LEU A 82 12.70 -12.03 -28.87
N ARG A 83 13.24 -12.51 -27.74
CA ARG A 83 14.51 -13.24 -27.69
C ARG A 83 14.51 -14.48 -28.58
N LYS A 84 13.45 -15.30 -28.51
CA LYS A 84 13.29 -16.48 -29.38
C LYS A 84 13.20 -16.09 -30.86
N GLY A 85 12.47 -15.02 -31.17
CA GLY A 85 12.36 -14.50 -32.54
C GLY A 85 13.71 -14.03 -33.09
N LYS A 86 14.47 -13.27 -32.29
CA LYS A 86 15.81 -12.80 -32.64
C LYS A 86 16.75 -13.96 -32.96
N ASN A 87 16.84 -14.96 -32.08
CA ASN A 87 17.74 -16.09 -32.27
C ASN A 87 17.44 -16.84 -33.58
N ARG A 88 16.16 -17.08 -33.89
CA ARG A 88 15.76 -17.72 -35.17
C ARG A 88 16.11 -16.87 -36.39
N ALA A 89 15.99 -15.55 -36.30
CA ALA A 89 16.36 -14.66 -37.39
C ALA A 89 17.88 -14.65 -37.61
N GLU A 90 18.65 -14.69 -36.52
CA GLU A 90 20.11 -14.74 -36.52
C GLU A 90 20.62 -16.06 -37.14
N GLU A 91 20.06 -17.20 -36.74
CA GLU A 91 20.36 -18.50 -37.37
C GLU A 91 20.09 -18.52 -38.87
N LYS A 92 18.96 -17.95 -39.30
CA LYS A 92 18.62 -17.82 -40.74
C LYS A 92 19.60 -16.92 -41.48
N LEU A 93 20.01 -15.82 -40.87
CA LEU A 93 20.97 -14.88 -41.44
C LEU A 93 22.34 -15.56 -41.62
N ASP A 94 22.80 -16.31 -40.62
CA ASP A 94 24.06 -17.05 -40.70
C ASP A 94 24.01 -18.13 -41.78
N SER A 95 22.92 -18.89 -41.89
CA SER A 95 22.72 -19.84 -43.00
C SER A 95 22.81 -19.12 -44.35
N LEU A 96 22.03 -18.04 -44.54
CA LEU A 96 22.02 -17.28 -45.78
C LEU A 96 23.40 -16.72 -46.14
N LYS A 97 24.15 -16.24 -45.14
CA LYS A 97 25.52 -15.76 -45.31
C LYS A 97 26.46 -16.88 -45.78
N THR A 98 26.29 -18.11 -45.28
CA THR A 98 27.08 -19.26 -45.76
C THR A 98 26.72 -19.64 -47.20
N ASP A 99 25.43 -19.68 -47.54
CA ASP A 99 24.97 -20.02 -48.90
C ASP A 99 25.41 -18.98 -49.92
N TYR A 100 25.34 -17.69 -49.57
CA TYR A 100 25.84 -16.61 -50.41
C TYR A 100 27.35 -16.75 -50.69
N LYS A 101 28.15 -17.07 -49.67
CA LYS A 101 29.59 -17.31 -49.84
C LYS A 101 29.86 -18.46 -50.80
N LYS A 102 29.12 -19.57 -50.67
CA LYS A 102 29.23 -20.73 -51.58
C LYS A 102 28.88 -20.32 -53.02
N LEU A 103 27.75 -19.67 -53.22
CA LEU A 103 27.30 -19.20 -54.54
C LEU A 103 28.33 -18.29 -55.20
N ARG A 104 28.91 -17.35 -54.45
CA ARG A 104 29.95 -16.45 -54.94
C ARG A 104 31.19 -17.22 -55.41
N ILE A 105 31.63 -18.22 -54.65
CA ILE A 105 32.76 -19.08 -55.06
C ILE A 105 32.40 -19.85 -56.33
N SER A 106 31.22 -20.47 -56.39
CA SER A 106 30.75 -21.19 -57.59
C SER A 106 30.73 -20.30 -58.83
N MET A 107 30.25 -19.06 -58.73
CA MET A 107 30.27 -18.10 -59.84
C MET A 107 31.70 -17.75 -60.30
N ILE A 108 32.63 -17.56 -59.35
CA ILE A 108 34.04 -17.30 -59.66
C ILE A 108 34.65 -18.50 -60.39
N THR A 109 34.43 -19.73 -59.91
CA THR A 109 34.95 -20.96 -60.53
C THR A 109 34.40 -21.16 -61.96
N ILE A 110 33.09 -20.97 -62.17
CA ILE A 110 32.49 -21.08 -63.51
C ILE A 110 33.07 -20.03 -64.47
N ARG A 111 33.29 -18.79 -63.99
CA ARG A 111 33.87 -17.72 -64.80
C ARG A 111 35.33 -18.00 -65.18
N LEU A 112 36.12 -18.57 -64.27
CA LEU A 112 37.51 -18.97 -64.50
C LEU A 112 37.64 -20.18 -65.44
N GLY A 113 36.72 -21.15 -65.35
CA GLY A 113 36.71 -22.31 -66.26
C GLY A 113 36.46 -21.93 -67.72
N LYS A 114 35.70 -20.86 -67.97
CA LYS A 114 35.41 -20.35 -69.32
C LYS A 114 36.59 -19.66 -70.02
N THR A 115 37.66 -19.32 -69.29
CA THR A 115 38.87 -18.70 -69.88
C THR A 115 39.97 -19.70 -70.21
N SER A 116 39.77 -21.00 -69.95
CA SER A 116 40.80 -22.05 -70.16
C SER A 116 40.64 -22.85 -71.46
N GLU A 117 39.59 -22.61 -72.25
CA GLU A 117 39.43 -23.18 -73.59
C GLU A 117 39.72 -22.10 -74.64
N GLN A 118 41.00 -21.83 -74.89
CA GLN A 118 41.45 -21.17 -76.11
C GLN A 118 42.89 -21.57 -76.46
#